data_AF-J9ALV1-F1
#
_entry.id   AF-J9ALV1-F1
#
_cell.length_a   1.000
_cell.length_b   1.000
_cell.length_c   1.000
_cell.angle_alpha   90.00
_cell.angle_beta   90.00
_cell.angle_gamma   90.00
#
_symmetry.space_group_name_H-M   'P 1'
#
loop_
_entity.id
_entity.type
_entity.pdbx_description
1 polymer ?
#
loop_
_entity_poly.entity_id
_entity_poly.type
_entity_poly.pdbx_seq_one_letter_code
_entity_poly.pdbx_strand_id
1 'polypeptide(L)'
;YIDDYDIKSYNIRYLRSHIALVDQEPTLFNVSIRDNIAYGLDDASQEQIEAAAKLVNIHNFVVTLPQGYDTIVGSKGSHLSGGQKQRIAIARAIIRNPKILLLDEATSALDSENEKMVQEALETARRGRTCIVIAHRLKTIQNADLIIVLKDGQIVECGNHTQLLAQKGLYCCLIEKQKVL
;
A
#
# COMPACT_ATOMS: atom_id res chain seq x y z
N TYR A 1 -2.64 13.99 -16.87
CA TYR A 1 -3.99 14.50 -16.64
C TYR A 1 -4.67 13.63 -15.59
N ILE A 2 -5.51 14.23 -14.75
CA ILE A 2 -6.42 13.54 -13.83
C ILE A 2 -7.79 14.17 -14.08
N ASP A 3 -8.82 13.36 -14.29
CA ASP A 3 -10.18 13.81 -14.62
C ASP A 3 -10.23 14.86 -15.74
N ASP A 4 -9.41 14.67 -16.80
CA ASP A 4 -9.22 15.58 -17.94
C ASP A 4 -8.58 16.95 -17.63
N TYR A 5 -8.09 17.18 -16.42
CA TYR A 5 -7.31 18.37 -16.06
C TYR A 5 -5.80 18.07 -16.00
N ASP A 6 -4.97 19.01 -16.47
CA ASP A 6 -3.52 18.92 -16.34
C ASP A 6 -3.16 18.89 -14.85
N ILE A 7 -2.27 17.98 -14.45
CA ILE A 7 -1.80 17.89 -13.07
C ILE A 7 -1.17 19.21 -12.58
N LYS A 8 -0.62 20.00 -13.50
CA LYS A 8 0.02 21.30 -13.21
C LYS A 8 -1.00 22.40 -12.89
N SER A 9 -2.29 22.22 -13.21
CA SER A 9 -3.33 23.20 -12.91
C SER A 9 -3.91 23.05 -11.51
N TYR A 10 -3.69 21.91 -10.84
CA TYR A 10 -4.19 21.67 -9.50
C TYR A 10 -3.40 22.43 -8.44
N ASN A 11 -4.08 22.87 -7.38
CA ASN A 11 -3.41 23.22 -6.14
C ASN A 11 -2.71 21.98 -5.58
N ILE A 12 -1.41 22.07 -5.30
CA ILE A 12 -0.59 20.93 -4.88
C ILE A 12 -1.07 20.28 -3.58
N ARG A 13 -1.61 21.06 -2.62
CA ARG A 13 -2.11 20.52 -1.35
C ARG A 13 -3.41 19.76 -1.57
N TYR A 14 -4.31 20.30 -2.40
CA TYR A 14 -5.55 19.65 -2.78
C TYR A 14 -5.28 18.35 -3.56
N LEU A 15 -4.37 18.37 -4.53
CA LEU A 15 -4.00 17.16 -5.28
C LEU A 15 -3.47 16.08 -4.33
N ARG A 16 -2.55 16.45 -3.44
CA ARG A 16 -1.94 15.52 -2.47
C ARG A 16 -2.90 15.03 -1.40
N SER A 17 -4.01 15.72 -1.11
CA SER A 17 -5.03 15.19 -0.19
C SER A 17 -5.86 14.06 -0.80
N HIS A 18 -5.88 13.96 -2.13
CA HIS A 18 -6.60 12.91 -2.86
C HIS A 18 -5.71 11.71 -3.25
N ILE A 19 -4.41 11.81 -3.00
CA ILE A 19 -3.41 10.79 -3.31
C ILE A 19 -2.79 10.29 -2.01
N ALA A 20 -2.73 8.97 -1.83
CA ALA A 20 -1.91 8.37 -0.78
C ALA A 20 -0.83 7.49 -1.39
N LEU A 21 0.36 7.52 -0.80
CA LEU A 21 1.49 6.67 -1.14
C LEU A 21 1.79 5.74 0.04
N VAL A 22 1.90 4.44 -0.25
CA VAL A 22 2.45 3.43 0.64
C VAL A 22 3.78 2.99 0.05
N ASP A 23 4.86 3.32 0.75
CA ASP A 23 6.23 3.02 0.36
C ASP A 23 6.62 1.57 0.66
N GLN A 24 7.69 1.07 0.03
CA GLN A 24 8.24 -0.27 0.24
C GLN A 24 8.69 -0.44 1.70
N GLU A 25 9.40 0.57 2.22
CA GLU A 25 9.82 0.67 3.62
C GLU A 25 9.15 1.88 4.30
N PRO A 26 7.93 1.70 4.85
CA PRO A 26 7.21 2.81 5.42
C PRO A 26 7.88 3.35 6.69
N THR A 27 8.12 4.66 6.71
CA THR A 27 8.63 5.34 7.90
C THR A 27 7.50 5.69 8.85
N LEU A 28 7.59 5.18 10.08
CA LEU A 28 6.75 5.59 11.21
C LEU A 28 7.47 6.65 12.04
N PHE A 29 6.71 7.62 12.52
CA PHE A 29 7.21 8.66 13.42
C PHE A 29 7.31 8.10 14.84
N ASN A 30 8.23 8.64 15.64
CA ASN A 30 8.39 8.27 17.05
C ASN A 30 7.29 8.89 17.93
N VAL A 31 6.06 8.50 17.65
CA VAL A 31 4.81 8.91 18.33
C VAL A 31 3.95 7.65 18.52
N SER A 32 2.75 7.82 19.06
CA SER A 32 1.85 6.68 19.30
C SER A 32 1.40 6.01 17.99
N ILE A 33 0.86 4.79 18.08
CA ILE A 33 0.23 4.12 16.93
C ILE A 33 -0.95 4.97 16.41
N ARG A 34 -1.76 5.52 17.33
CA ARG A 34 -2.84 6.48 17.03
C ARG A 34 -2.36 7.62 16.15
N ASP A 35 -1.32 8.33 16.59
CA ASP A 35 -0.81 9.51 15.88
C ASP A 35 -0.15 9.13 14.56
N ASN A 36 0.45 7.95 14.49
CA ASN A 36 0.96 7.41 13.24
C ASN A 36 -0.16 7.13 12.24
N ILE A 37 -1.31 6.60 12.67
CA ILE A 37 -2.46 6.37 11.77
C ILE A 37 -3.10 7.70 11.38
N ALA A 38 -3.38 8.57 12.36
CA ALA A 38 -4.02 9.87 12.17
C ALA A 38 -3.14 10.90 11.45
N TYR A 39 -1.86 10.60 11.21
CA TYR A 39 -0.90 11.55 10.67
C TYR A 39 -1.43 12.30 9.45
N GLY A 40 -1.40 13.64 9.50
CA GLY A 40 -1.88 14.53 8.45
C GLY A 40 -3.40 14.73 8.42
N LEU A 41 -4.12 14.30 9.46
CA LEU A 41 -5.48 14.71 9.77
C LEU A 41 -5.45 15.51 11.08
N ASP A 42 -6.16 16.63 11.13
CA ASP A 42 -6.17 17.50 12.31
C ASP A 42 -7.07 16.93 13.44
N ASP A 43 -8.21 16.32 13.08
CA ASP A 43 -9.25 15.88 14.04
C ASP A 43 -9.74 14.45 13.78
N ALA A 44 -8.84 13.49 13.61
CA ALA A 44 -9.25 12.08 13.44
C ALA A 44 -9.80 11.51 14.76
N SER A 45 -11.07 11.08 14.75
CA SER A 45 -11.70 10.47 15.93
C SER A 45 -11.11 9.09 16.24
N GLN A 46 -11.21 8.65 17.50
CA GLN A 46 -10.76 7.31 17.87
C GLN A 46 -11.48 6.22 17.06
N GLU A 47 -12.78 6.39 16.80
CA GLU A 47 -13.56 5.48 15.98
C GLU A 47 -13.03 5.39 14.55
N GLN A 48 -12.64 6.51 13.94
CA GLN A 48 -12.05 6.53 12.60
C GLN A 48 -10.69 5.82 12.56
N ILE A 49 -9.86 6.04 13.58
CA ILE A 49 -8.56 5.38 13.72
C ILE A 49 -8.73 3.87 13.89
N GLU A 50 -9.66 3.44 14.74
CA GLU A 50 -9.98 2.03 14.92
C GLU A 50 -10.58 1.39 13.67
N ALA A 51 -11.46 2.09 12.96
CA ALA A 51 -12.03 1.61 11.71
C ALA A 51 -10.93 1.38 10.66
N ALA A 52 -10.00 2.34 10.52
CA ALA A 52 -8.85 2.18 9.62
C ALA A 52 -7.96 1.00 10.04
N ALA A 53 -7.67 0.85 11.33
CA ALA A 53 -6.87 -0.26 11.85
C ALA A 53 -7.56 -1.64 11.68
N LYS A 54 -8.89 -1.69 11.77
CA LYS A 54 -9.68 -2.91 11.53
C LYS A 54 -9.65 -3.30 10.05
N LEU A 55 -9.77 -2.32 9.14
CA LEU A 55 -9.72 -2.56 7.68
C LEU A 55 -8.41 -3.19 7.20
N VAL A 56 -7.30 -2.92 7.89
CA VAL A 56 -5.98 -3.50 7.58
C VAL A 56 -5.59 -4.65 8.50
N ASN A 57 -6.51 -5.17 9.30
CA ASN A 57 -6.27 -6.27 10.23
C ASN A 57 -5.07 -6.04 11.18
N ILE A 58 -4.93 -4.83 11.74
CA ILE A 58 -3.91 -4.52 12.77
C ILE A 58 -4.52 -4.25 14.14
N HIS A 59 -5.81 -3.92 14.20
CA HIS A 59 -6.52 -3.60 15.45
C HIS A 59 -6.31 -4.65 16.56
N ASN A 60 -6.50 -5.93 16.25
CA ASN A 60 -6.38 -7.02 17.23
C ASN A 60 -4.97 -7.10 17.84
N PHE A 61 -3.94 -6.82 17.06
CA PHE A 61 -2.58 -6.70 17.59
C PHE A 61 -2.47 -5.46 18.48
N VAL A 62 -2.93 -4.30 18.01
CA VAL A 62 -2.81 -3.04 18.77
C VAL A 62 -3.46 -3.16 20.16
N VAL A 63 -4.66 -3.74 20.27
CA VAL A 63 -5.35 -3.89 21.58
C VAL A 63 -4.66 -4.88 22.53
N THR A 64 -3.77 -5.74 22.03
CA THR A 64 -2.97 -6.64 22.90
C THR A 64 -1.76 -5.95 23.53
N LEU A 65 -1.38 -4.77 23.04
CA LEU A 65 -0.26 -4.01 23.59
C LEU A 65 -0.63 -3.40 24.94
N PRO A 66 0.30 -3.28 25.91
CA PRO A 66 0.01 -2.72 27.24
C PRO A 66 -0.59 -1.32 27.24
N GLN A 67 -0.26 -0.50 26.23
CA GLN A 67 -0.78 0.87 26.05
C GLN A 67 -1.73 0.98 24.86
N GLY A 68 -2.13 -0.14 24.25
CA GLY A 68 -3.04 -0.13 23.11
C GLY A 68 -2.55 0.79 21.97
N TYR A 69 -3.44 1.66 21.50
CA TYR A 69 -3.18 2.67 20.49
C TYR A 69 -2.19 3.76 20.92
N ASP A 70 -2.02 3.96 22.22
CA ASP A 70 -1.13 4.99 22.77
C ASP A 70 0.32 4.48 22.89
N THR A 71 0.56 3.21 22.52
CA THR A 71 1.91 2.62 22.46
C THR A 71 2.82 3.41 21.51
N ILE A 72 3.97 3.87 22.03
CA ILE A 72 5.00 4.54 21.23
C ILE A 72 5.79 3.51 20.41
N VAL A 73 5.84 3.71 19.09
CA VAL A 73 6.42 2.73 18.16
C VAL A 73 7.96 2.73 18.12
N GLY A 74 8.61 3.72 18.75
CA GLY A 74 10.06 3.90 18.71
C GLY A 74 10.55 4.59 17.43
N SER A 75 11.85 4.93 17.37
CA SER A 75 12.45 5.56 16.19
C SER A 75 12.27 4.69 14.95
N LYS A 76 11.63 5.22 13.90
CA LYS A 76 11.28 4.47 12.67
C LYS A 76 10.50 3.17 12.95
N GLY A 77 9.70 3.15 14.01
CA GLY A 77 8.91 1.98 14.39
C GLY A 77 9.74 0.79 14.88
N SER A 78 10.92 1.02 15.48
CA SER A 78 11.85 -0.05 15.92
C SER A 78 11.21 -1.16 16.77
N HIS A 79 10.08 -0.91 17.42
CA HIS A 79 9.39 -1.89 18.27
C HIS A 79 8.37 -2.77 17.52
N LEU A 80 8.29 -2.65 16.19
CA LEU A 80 7.31 -3.34 15.36
C LEU A 80 7.98 -4.22 14.30
N SER A 81 7.35 -5.35 13.99
CA SER A 81 7.74 -6.17 12.83
C SER A 81 7.50 -5.41 11.52
N GLY A 82 8.16 -5.80 10.43
CA GLY A 82 7.96 -5.19 9.11
C GLY A 82 6.49 -5.17 8.69
N GLY A 83 5.78 -6.28 8.86
CA GLY A 83 4.35 -6.38 8.49
C GLY A 83 3.42 -5.55 9.38
N GLN A 84 3.79 -5.31 10.65
CA GLN A 84 3.06 -4.40 11.52
C GLN A 84 3.27 -2.94 11.08
N LYS A 85 4.52 -2.54 10.79
CA LYS A 85 4.82 -1.20 10.25
C LYS A 85 4.06 -0.94 8.96
N GLN A 86 4.01 -1.92 8.07
CA GLN A 86 3.33 -1.81 6.79
C GLN A 86 1.83 -1.64 6.96
N ARG A 87 1.19 -2.45 7.81
CA ARG A 87 -0.25 -2.29 8.09
C ARG A 87 -0.58 -0.93 8.71
N ILE A 88 0.25 -0.41 9.63
CA ILE A 88 0.05 0.95 10.17
C ILE A 88 0.18 2.00 9.06
N ALA A 89 1.13 1.84 8.14
CA ALA A 89 1.27 2.75 7.00
C ALA A 89 0.09 2.68 6.02
N ILE A 90 -0.45 1.48 5.78
CA ILE A 90 -1.67 1.30 4.98
C ILE A 90 -2.86 1.94 5.73
N ALA A 91 -3.00 1.75 7.04
CA ALA A 91 -4.02 2.42 7.85
C ALA A 91 -3.94 3.95 7.72
N ARG A 92 -2.73 4.52 7.80
CA ARG A 92 -2.46 5.95 7.56
C ARG A 92 -2.87 6.39 6.16
N ALA A 93 -2.64 5.57 5.15
CA ALA A 93 -3.04 5.89 3.78
C ALA A 93 -4.57 5.88 3.62
N ILE A 94 -5.27 4.89 4.16
CA ILE A 94 -6.71 4.71 3.93
C ILE A 94 -7.60 5.61 4.80
N ILE A 95 -7.15 6.01 6.00
CA ILE A 95 -7.95 6.87 6.89
C ILE A 95 -8.23 8.23 6.25
N ARG A 96 -7.33 8.70 5.38
CA ARG A 96 -7.50 9.92 4.58
C ARG A 96 -8.51 9.77 3.43
N ASN A 97 -8.99 8.56 3.19
CA ASN A 97 -9.91 8.19 2.11
C ASN A 97 -9.50 8.74 0.72
N PRO A 98 -8.27 8.45 0.24
CA PRO A 98 -7.77 8.94 -1.03
C PRO A 98 -8.56 8.37 -2.21
N LYS A 99 -8.60 9.11 -3.32
CA LYS A 99 -9.16 8.65 -4.60
C LYS A 99 -8.15 7.85 -5.41
N ILE A 100 -6.87 8.20 -5.27
CA ILE A 100 -5.74 7.53 -5.93
C ILE A 100 -4.83 6.95 -4.86
N LEU A 101 -4.56 5.65 -4.95
CA LEU A 101 -3.65 4.94 -4.07
C LEU A 101 -2.42 4.49 -4.87
N LEU A 102 -1.24 4.88 -4.41
CA LEU A 102 0.05 4.46 -4.95
C LEU A 102 0.66 3.45 -3.99
N LEU A 103 0.98 2.25 -4.48
CA LEU A 103 1.55 1.17 -3.70
C LEU A 103 2.92 0.81 -4.31
N ASP A 104 3.99 1.12 -3.60
CA ASP A 104 5.36 0.80 -4.01
C ASP A 104 5.86 -0.44 -3.27
N GLU A 105 5.95 -1.58 -3.96
CA GLU A 105 6.55 -2.82 -3.45
C GLU A 105 6.12 -3.24 -2.03
N ALA A 106 4.87 -2.96 -1.65
CA ALA A 106 4.42 -3.03 -0.25
C ALA A 106 4.38 -4.44 0.39
N THR A 107 4.98 -5.47 -0.24
CA THR A 107 5.05 -6.86 0.22
C THR A 107 6.44 -7.49 0.12
N SER A 108 7.47 -6.77 -0.37
CA SER A 108 8.76 -7.36 -0.73
C SER A 108 9.59 -7.85 0.48
N ALA A 109 9.48 -7.18 1.63
CA ALA A 109 10.32 -7.38 2.81
C ALA A 109 9.71 -8.27 3.92
N LEU A 110 8.68 -9.06 3.60
CA LEU A 110 7.88 -9.77 4.61
C LEU A 110 8.09 -11.29 4.60
N ASP A 111 8.12 -11.88 5.80
CA ASP A 111 7.97 -13.32 6.02
C ASP A 111 6.59 -13.79 5.54
N SER A 112 6.48 -15.06 5.12
CA SER A 112 5.30 -15.62 4.44
C SER A 112 3.98 -15.50 5.21
N GLU A 113 3.99 -15.58 6.55
CA GLU A 113 2.80 -15.39 7.38
C GLU A 113 2.37 -13.91 7.45
N ASN A 114 3.35 -13.00 7.58
CA ASN A 114 3.12 -11.56 7.60
C ASN A 114 2.67 -11.03 6.23
N GLU A 115 3.19 -11.63 5.15
CA GLU A 115 2.88 -11.26 3.76
C GLU A 115 1.39 -11.41 3.46
N LYS A 116 0.76 -12.52 3.87
CA LYS A 116 -0.67 -12.76 3.64
C LYS A 116 -1.54 -11.65 4.27
N MET A 117 -1.25 -11.29 5.52
CA MET A 117 -2.02 -10.26 6.22
C MET A 117 -1.85 -8.88 5.58
N VAL A 118 -0.65 -8.57 5.10
CA VAL A 118 -0.39 -7.31 4.38
C VAL A 118 -1.08 -7.31 3.01
N GLN A 119 -1.07 -8.43 2.28
CA GLN A 119 -1.79 -8.55 1.02
C GLN A 119 -3.30 -8.34 1.20
N GLU A 120 -3.91 -8.93 2.24
CA GLU A 120 -5.32 -8.71 2.58
C GLU A 120 -5.63 -7.23 2.90
N ALA A 121 -4.71 -6.55 3.60
CA ALA A 121 -4.81 -5.13 3.87
C ALA A 121 -4.74 -4.27 2.60
N LEU A 122 -3.82 -4.61 1.68
CA LEU A 122 -3.68 -3.93 0.38
C LEU A 122 -4.93 -4.15 -0.48
N GLU A 123 -5.43 -5.38 -0.58
CA GLU A 123 -6.67 -5.69 -1.31
C GLU A 123 -7.87 -4.92 -0.74
N THR A 124 -7.96 -4.77 0.58
CA THR A 124 -9.01 -3.96 1.20
C THR A 124 -8.83 -2.47 0.90
N ALA A 125 -7.60 -1.96 0.96
CA ALA A 125 -7.28 -0.57 0.64
C ALA A 125 -7.61 -0.21 -0.83
N ARG A 126 -7.43 -1.16 -1.76
CA ARG A 126 -7.66 -0.95 -3.20
C ARG A 126 -9.13 -0.78 -3.59
N ARG A 127 -10.09 -1.34 -2.83
CA ARG A 127 -11.50 -1.35 -3.23
C ARG A 127 -12.06 0.06 -3.38
N GLY A 128 -12.68 0.32 -4.53
CA GLY A 128 -13.36 1.60 -4.82
C GLY A 128 -12.41 2.77 -5.10
N ARG A 129 -11.14 2.51 -5.42
CA ARG A 129 -10.10 3.53 -5.65
C ARG A 129 -9.32 3.23 -6.92
N THR A 130 -8.78 4.26 -7.57
CA THR A 130 -7.78 4.08 -8.62
C THR A 130 -6.47 3.69 -7.93
N CYS A 131 -5.95 2.50 -8.23
CA CYS A 131 -4.72 2.01 -7.63
C CYS A 131 -3.62 1.83 -8.66
N ILE A 132 -2.44 2.39 -8.38
CA ILE A 132 -1.22 2.15 -9.16
C ILE A 132 -0.27 1.36 -8.27
N VAL A 133 0.12 0.17 -8.72
CA VAL A 133 0.96 -0.75 -7.96
C VAL A 133 2.26 -0.99 -8.71
N ILE A 134 3.38 -0.72 -8.04
CA ILE A 134 4.71 -1.14 -8.47
C ILE A 134 4.97 -2.48 -7.78
N ALA A 135 5.27 -3.51 -8.56
CA ALA A 135 5.40 -4.86 -8.03
C ALA A 135 6.65 -5.54 -8.54
N HIS A 136 7.46 -6.01 -7.59
CA HIS A 136 8.55 -6.95 -7.85
C HIS A 136 8.11 -8.40 -7.63
N ARG A 137 7.02 -8.62 -6.86
CA ARG A 137 6.39 -9.94 -6.69
C ARG A 137 5.20 -10.06 -7.62
N LEU A 138 5.28 -10.96 -8.59
CA LEU A 138 4.26 -11.07 -9.64
C LEU A 138 2.93 -11.61 -9.13
N LYS A 139 2.90 -12.28 -7.97
CA LYS A 139 1.66 -12.72 -7.30
C LYS A 139 0.72 -11.56 -6.98
N THR A 140 1.25 -10.39 -6.60
CA THR A 140 0.48 -9.21 -6.20
C THR A 140 -0.25 -8.53 -7.37
N ILE A 141 0.19 -8.75 -8.61
CA ILE A 141 -0.36 -8.12 -9.81
C ILE A 141 -1.20 -9.05 -10.69
N GLN A 142 -1.37 -10.32 -10.33
CA GLN A 142 -2.17 -11.26 -11.13
C GLN A 142 -3.61 -10.80 -11.30
N ASN A 143 -4.17 -10.12 -10.29
CA ASN A 143 -5.53 -9.61 -10.28
C ASN A 143 -5.62 -8.14 -10.75
N ALA A 144 -4.59 -7.59 -11.39
CA ALA A 144 -4.64 -6.23 -11.91
C ALA A 144 -5.50 -6.14 -13.17
N ASP A 145 -6.32 -5.08 -13.26
CA ASP A 145 -7.14 -4.80 -14.44
C ASP A 145 -6.27 -4.53 -15.68
N LEU A 146 -5.14 -3.86 -15.46
CA LEU A 146 -4.14 -3.53 -16.47
C LEU A 146 -2.73 -3.68 -15.88
N ILE A 147 -1.87 -4.42 -16.58
CA ILE A 147 -0.45 -4.55 -16.28
C ILE A 147 0.32 -3.85 -17.39
N ILE A 148 1.28 -3.01 -16.99
CA ILE A 148 2.18 -2.30 -17.89
C ILE A 148 3.59 -2.80 -17.61
N VAL A 149 4.24 -3.37 -18.62
CA VAL A 149 5.62 -3.84 -18.52
C VAL A 149 6.54 -2.75 -19.04
N LEU A 150 7.42 -2.27 -18.16
CA LEU A 150 8.43 -1.27 -18.48
C LEU A 150 9.80 -1.93 -18.65
N LYS A 151 10.53 -1.52 -19.70
CA LYS A 151 11.93 -1.88 -19.92
C LYS A 151 12.67 -0.69 -20.51
N ASP A 152 13.82 -0.35 -19.94
CA ASP A 152 14.68 0.76 -20.40
C ASP A 152 13.93 2.09 -20.58
N GLY A 153 12.97 2.36 -19.68
CA GLY A 153 12.13 3.57 -19.71
C GLY A 153 10.99 3.56 -20.73
N GLN A 154 10.75 2.45 -21.42
CA GLN A 154 9.69 2.31 -22.43
C GLN A 154 8.67 1.24 -22.04
N ILE A 155 7.41 1.46 -22.44
CA ILE A 155 6.36 0.45 -22.33
C ILE A 155 6.57 -0.58 -23.44
N VAL A 156 6.90 -1.81 -23.06
CA VAL A 156 7.14 -2.91 -24.01
C VAL A 156 5.94 -3.82 -24.16
N GLU A 157 5.14 -3.99 -23.10
CA GLU A 157 3.93 -4.81 -23.12
C GLU A 157 2.83 -4.20 -22.25
N CYS A 158 1.57 -4.46 -22.61
CA CYS A 158 0.41 -3.95 -21.91
C CYS A 158 -0.77 -4.94 -22.06
N GLY A 159 -1.49 -5.20 -20.97
CA GLY A 159 -2.65 -6.09 -20.96
C GLY A 159 -2.94 -6.65 -19.58
N ASN A 160 -3.95 -7.51 -19.46
CA ASN A 160 -4.18 -8.26 -18.23
C ASN A 160 -3.25 -9.49 -18.14
N HIS A 161 -3.24 -10.14 -16.97
CA HIS A 161 -2.38 -11.30 -16.70
C HIS A 161 -2.48 -12.41 -17.77
N THR A 162 -3.70 -12.80 -18.13
CA THR A 162 -3.94 -13.87 -19.12
C THR A 162 -3.47 -13.49 -20.51
N GLN A 163 -3.73 -12.24 -20.94
CA GLN A 163 -3.30 -11.71 -22.23
C GLN A 163 -1.77 -11.70 -22.35
N LEU A 164 -1.08 -11.21 -21.31
CA LEU A 164 0.38 -11.12 -21.31
C LEU A 164 1.06 -12.49 -21.25
N LEU A 165 0.48 -13.47 -20.54
CA LEU A 165 0.96 -14.85 -20.58
C LEU A 165 0.82 -15.48 -21.98
N ALA A 166 -0.29 -15.23 -22.67
CA ALA A 166 -0.53 -15.77 -24.00
C ALA A 166 0.46 -15.20 -25.04
N GLN A 167 0.92 -13.97 -24.85
CA GLN A 167 1.92 -13.32 -25.72
C GLN A 167 3.31 -13.96 -25.62
N LYS A 168 3.61 -14.72 -24.55
CA LYS A 168 4.93 -15.32 -24.29
C LYS A 168 6.09 -14.32 -24.38
N GLY A 169 5.83 -13.07 -24.02
CA GLY A 169 6.80 -11.98 -24.02
C GLY A 169 7.62 -11.90 -22.73
N LEU A 170 8.21 -10.73 -22.48
CA LEU A 170 8.98 -10.40 -21.28
C LEU A 170 8.19 -10.66 -20.01
N TYR A 171 6.89 -10.33 -19.96
CA TYR A 171 6.05 -10.64 -18.80
C TYR A 171 6.06 -12.14 -18.48
N CYS A 172 5.87 -12.99 -19.50
CA CYS A 172 5.86 -14.43 -19.34
C CYS A 172 7.22 -14.94 -18.83
N CYS A 173 8.33 -14.44 -19.40
CA CYS A 173 9.68 -14.78 -18.93
C CYS A 173 9.91 -14.38 -17.47
N LEU A 174 9.40 -13.22 -17.03
CA LEU A 174 9.50 -12.78 -15.63
C LEU A 174 8.70 -13.70 -14.70
N ILE A 175 7.49 -14.11 -15.11
CA ILE A 175 6.65 -15.06 -14.36
C ILE A 175 7.36 -16.40 -14.20
N GLU A 176 7.94 -16.93 -15.26
CA GLU A 176 8.66 -18.21 -15.23
C GLU A 176 9.86 -18.17 -14.28
N LYS A 177 10.64 -17.09 -14.30
CA LYS A 177 11.77 -16.92 -13.38
C LYS A 177 11.35 -16.89 -11.91
N GLN A 178 10.17 -16.36 -11.59
CA GLN A 178 9.65 -16.31 -10.23
C GLN A 178 8.94 -17.60 -9.78
N LYS A 179 8.59 -18.52 -10.70
CA LYS A 179 8.04 -19.84 -10.35
C LYS A 179 9.11 -20.85 -9.94
N VAL A 180 10.38 -20.58 -10.27
CA VAL A 180 11.53 -21.45 -10.01
C VAL A 180 12.19 -21.16 -8.64
N LEU A 181 11.64 -20.20 -7.90
CA LEU A 181 11.97 -19.89 -6.49
C LEU A 181 10.82 -20.35 -5.58
#